data_AF-A0A923V558-F1
#
_entry.id   AF-A0A923V558-F1
#
_cell.length_a   1.000
_cell.length_b   1.000
_cell.length_c   1.000
_cell.angle_alpha   90.00
_cell.angle_beta   90.00
_cell.angle_gamma   90.00
#
_symmetry.space_group_name_H-M   'P 1'
#
loop_
_entity.id
_entity.type
_entity.pdbx_description
1 polymer ?
#
loop_
_entity_poly.entity_id
_entity_poly.type
_entity_poly.pdbx_seq_one_letter_code
_entity_poly.pdbx_strand_id
1 'polypeptide(L)'
;VLIEGNTDNVPISQKNIRNNWDLSTLRASSVVQALQNKYGVDPKRLTAGGRGEYNPVADNGTPDGKSKNRRTQIIITPKLDQFMELIGKAPDEAKKP
;
A
#
# COMPACT_ATOMS: atom_id res chain seq x y z
N VAL A 1 1.81 -3.74 -7.75
CA VAL A 1 1.38 -3.98 -6.37
C VAL A 1 2.07 -2.96 -5.50
N LEU A 2 1.30 -2.11 -4.82
CA LEU A 2 1.82 -1.09 -3.95
C LEU A 2 1.76 -1.58 -2.50
N ILE A 3 2.88 -1.56 -1.81
CA ILE A 3 2.98 -1.79 -0.37
C ILE A 3 3.09 -0.42 0.27
N GLU A 4 2.15 -0.09 1.13
CA GLU A 4 2.05 1.24 1.73
C GLU A 4 2.18 1.17 3.24
N GLY A 5 3.15 1.88 3.80
CA GLY A 5 3.31 2.05 5.25
C GLY A 5 2.62 3.30 5.76
N ASN A 6 2.04 3.22 6.95
CA ASN A 6 1.41 4.32 7.67
C ASN A 6 1.87 4.31 9.15
N THR A 7 1.89 5.48 9.78
CA THR A 7 2.19 5.65 11.21
C THR A 7 1.01 6.29 11.94
N ASP A 8 1.09 6.34 13.27
CA ASP A 8 0.29 7.28 14.04
C ASP A 8 0.95 8.67 14.02
N ASN A 9 0.38 9.61 14.79
CA ASN A 9 0.88 10.99 14.91
C ASN A 9 1.98 11.19 15.97
N VAL A 10 2.57 10.12 16.51
CA VAL A 10 3.65 10.27 17.47
C VAL A 10 4.93 10.55 16.68
N PRO A 11 5.61 11.69 16.89
CA PRO A 11 6.85 11.97 16.18
C PRO A 11 7.91 10.92 16.50
N ILE A 12 8.55 10.40 15.46
CA ILE A 12 9.72 9.53 15.60
C ILE A 12 10.98 10.23 15.10
N SER A 13 12.08 10.04 15.82
CA SER A 13 13.41 10.38 15.36
C SER A 13 14.38 9.34 15.88
N GLN A 14 15.07 8.65 14.98
CA GLN A 14 16.10 7.66 15.28
C GLN A 14 17.26 7.82 14.29
N LYS A 15 18.40 7.17 14.56
CA LYS A 15 19.51 7.13 13.61
C LYS A 15 19.01 6.60 12.26
N ASN A 16 19.18 7.39 11.19
CA ASN A 16 18.71 7.11 9.83
C ASN A 16 17.18 7.10 9.62
N ILE A 17 16.40 7.55 10.60
CA ILE A 17 14.94 7.72 10.49
C ILE A 17 14.60 9.12 10.99
N ARG A 18 14.44 10.07 10.06
CA ARG A 18 14.27 11.49 10.40
C ARG A 18 12.88 11.81 10.93
N ASN A 19 11.86 11.10 10.44
CA ASN A 19 10.46 11.37 10.74
C ASN A 19 9.57 10.16 10.40
N ASN A 20 8.26 10.35 10.54
CA ASN A 20 7.25 9.35 10.21
C ASN A 20 7.21 8.96 8.72
N TRP A 21 7.63 9.85 7.80
CA TRP A 21 7.78 9.50 6.38
C TRP A 21 8.85 8.43 6.17
N ASP A 22 10.02 8.60 6.79
CA ASP A 22 11.11 7.63 6.69
C ASP A 22 10.68 6.28 7.30
N LEU A 23 10.08 6.31 8.51
CA LEU A 23 9.65 5.09 9.19
C LEU A 23 8.62 4.30 8.36
N SER A 24 7.60 4.99 7.86
CA SER A 24 6.54 4.36 7.07
C SER A 24 7.08 3.71 5.80
N THR A 25 7.99 4.40 5.09
CA THR A 25 8.62 3.89 3.87
C THR A 25 9.52 2.69 4.16
N LEU A 26 10.31 2.71 5.25
CA LEU A 26 11.16 1.58 5.64
C LEU A 26 10.34 0.33 5.99
N ARG A 27 9.22 0.50 6.70
CA ARG A 27 8.30 -0.61 6.98
C ARG A 27 7.73 -1.24 5.71
N ALA A 28 7.31 -0.42 4.75
CA ALA A 28 6.85 -0.91 3.45
C ALA A 28 7.95 -1.66 2.69
N SER A 29 9.18 -1.12 2.67
CA SER A 29 10.33 -1.77 2.06
C SER A 29 10.64 -3.13 2.67
N SER A 30 10.53 -3.27 4.00
CA SER A 30 10.71 -4.56 4.70
C SER A 30 9.72 -5.63 4.21
N VAL A 31 8.46 -5.26 4.00
CA VAL A 31 7.45 -6.18 3.44
C VAL A 31 7.76 -6.53 1.98
N VAL A 32 8.18 -5.56 1.16
CA VAL A 32 8.62 -5.83 -0.23
C VAL A 32 9.77 -6.85 -0.26
N GLN A 33 10.78 -6.68 0.61
CA GLN A 33 11.89 -7.62 0.71
C GLN A 33 11.42 -9.01 1.15
N ALA A 34 10.45 -9.10 2.06
CA ALA A 34 9.86 -10.39 2.44
C ALA A 34 9.13 -11.05 1.25
N LEU A 35 8.32 -10.29 0.50
CA LEU A 35 7.62 -10.77 -0.70
C LEU A 35 8.59 -11.26 -1.78
N GLN A 36 9.67 -10.53 -2.02
CA GLN A 36 10.71 -10.91 -2.96
C GLN A 36 11.46 -12.17 -2.49
N ASN A 37 12.06 -12.11 -1.29
CA ASN A 37 13.06 -13.09 -0.87
C ASN A 37 12.45 -14.38 -0.33
N LYS A 38 11.26 -14.33 0.28
CA LYS A 38 10.61 -15.51 0.87
C LYS A 38 9.54 -16.12 -0.02
N TYR A 39 8.85 -15.29 -0.80
CA TYR A 39 7.70 -15.73 -1.61
C TYR A 39 7.96 -15.66 -3.12
N GLY A 40 9.14 -15.22 -3.56
CA GLY A 40 9.53 -15.23 -4.97
C GLY A 40 8.72 -14.27 -5.85
N VAL A 41 8.11 -13.23 -5.27
CA VAL A 41 7.34 -12.26 -6.05
C VAL A 41 8.29 -11.42 -6.89
N ASP A 42 8.01 -11.33 -8.20
CA ASP A 42 8.82 -10.53 -9.14
C ASP A 42 8.93 -9.08 -8.65
N PRO A 43 10.15 -8.59 -8.33
CA PRO A 43 10.36 -7.25 -7.81
C PRO A 43 9.91 -6.15 -8.78
N LYS A 44 9.87 -6.43 -10.10
CA LYS A 44 9.35 -5.47 -11.11
C LYS A 44 7.87 -5.14 -10.91
N ARG A 45 7.13 -5.98 -10.17
CA ARG A 45 5.70 -5.79 -9.86
C ARG A 45 5.47 -5.10 -8.52
N LEU A 46 6.52 -4.84 -7.74
CA LEU A 46 6.44 -4.35 -6.38
C LEU A 46 6.85 -2.88 -6.30
N THR A 47 6.13 -2.11 -5.49
CA THR A 47 6.46 -0.72 -5.16
C THR A 47 6.27 -0.54 -3.66
N ALA A 48 7.26 0.04 -2.97
CA ALA A 48 7.14 0.42 -1.57
C ALA A 48 6.89 1.93 -1.47
N GLY A 49 5.89 2.34 -0.71
CA GLY A 49 5.58 3.74 -0.42
C GLY A 49 5.27 3.96 1.06
N GLY A 50 5.57 5.16 1.57
CA GLY A 50 5.14 5.61 2.89
C GLY A 50 4.13 6.73 2.77
N ARG A 51 3.21 6.84 3.74
CA ARG A 51 2.31 8.01 3.89
C ARG A 51 2.51 8.78 5.20
N GLY A 52 3.49 8.38 6.00
CA GLY A 52 3.69 8.94 7.35
C GLY A 52 2.41 8.86 8.18
N GLU A 53 2.12 9.95 8.91
CA GLU A 53 0.98 10.09 9.81
C GLU A 53 -0.27 10.68 9.15
N TYR A 54 -0.16 11.09 7.89
CA TYR A 54 -1.15 11.93 7.20
C TYR A 54 -2.33 11.16 6.60
N ASN A 55 -2.40 9.85 6.82
CA ASN A 55 -3.51 9.01 6.36
C ASN A 55 -4.05 8.11 7.51
N PRO A 56 -4.58 8.72 8.59
CA PRO A 56 -5.16 7.98 9.71
C PRO A 56 -6.47 7.31 9.29
N VAL A 57 -6.70 6.12 9.82
CA VAL A 57 -7.95 5.34 9.66
C VAL A 57 -8.72 5.21 10.98
N ALA A 58 -8.12 5.67 12.07
CA ALA A 58 -8.70 5.70 13.41
C ALA A 58 -8.19 6.91 14.19
N ASP A 59 -8.84 7.18 15.33
CA ASP A 59 -8.48 8.30 16.20
C ASP A 59 -7.09 8.13 16.85
N ASN A 60 -6.21 9.09 16.62
CA ASN A 60 -4.89 9.14 17.25
C ASN A 60 -4.93 9.54 18.74
N GLY A 61 -6.09 9.90 19.29
CA GLY A 61 -6.28 10.16 20.72
C GLY A 61 -6.27 8.91 21.59
N THR A 62 -6.51 7.71 21.01
CA THR A 62 -6.61 6.45 21.76
C THR A 62 -5.45 5.50 21.46
N PRO A 63 -4.99 4.67 22.43
CA PRO A 63 -3.99 3.64 22.17
C PRO A 63 -4.39 2.69 21.04
N ASP A 64 -5.66 2.29 21.01
CA ASP A 64 -6.22 1.40 19.99
C ASP A 64 -6.21 2.04 18.60
N GLY A 65 -6.61 3.30 18.49
CA GLY A 65 -6.61 4.00 17.21
C GLY A 65 -5.20 4.27 16.68
N LYS A 66 -4.24 4.60 17.54
CA LYS A 66 -2.82 4.66 17.17
C LYS A 66 -2.31 3.31 16.63
N SER A 67 -2.69 2.21 17.29
CA SER A 67 -2.33 0.87 16.84
C SER A 67 -2.86 0.56 15.44
N LYS A 68 -4.12 0.93 15.16
CA LYS A 68 -4.73 0.81 13.83
C LYS A 68 -4.05 1.68 12.79
N ASN A 69 -3.56 2.86 13.17
CA ASN A 69 -2.87 3.77 12.26
C ASN A 69 -1.46 3.28 11.89
N ARG A 70 -0.76 2.57 12.79
CA ARG A 70 0.56 1.95 12.56
C ARG A 70 0.48 0.66 11.71
N ARG A 71 -0.05 0.77 10.49
CA ARG A 71 -0.34 -0.35 9.58
C ARG A 71 0.53 -0.34 8.32
N THR A 72 0.62 -1.50 7.67
CA THR A 72 1.16 -1.64 6.32
C THR A 72 0.12 -2.36 5.45
N GLN A 73 -0.20 -1.79 4.29
CA GLN A 73 -1.24 -2.29 3.40
C GLN A 73 -0.64 -2.78 2.09
N ILE A 74 -1.20 -3.86 1.53
CA ILE A 74 -0.83 -4.36 0.19
C ILE A 74 -2.00 -4.04 -0.74
N ILE A 75 -1.76 -3.14 -1.68
CA ILE A 75 -2.75 -2.64 -2.63
C ILE A 75 -2.47 -3.31 -3.98
N ILE A 76 -3.44 -4.11 -4.43
CA ILE A 76 -3.38 -4.82 -5.71
C ILE A 76 -4.25 -4.05 -6.69
N THR A 77 -3.63 -3.28 -7.56
CA THR A 77 -4.33 -2.64 -8.68
C THR A 77 -4.35 -3.57 -9.89
N PRO A 78 -5.49 -3.73 -10.57
CA PRO A 78 -5.52 -4.38 -11.87
C PRO A 78 -4.70 -3.58 -12.88
N LYS A 79 -4.21 -4.23 -13.94
CA LYS A 79 -3.65 -3.50 -15.08
C LYS A 79 -4.81 -2.75 -15.75
N LEU A 80 -4.80 -1.41 -15.64
CA LEU A 80 -5.87 -0.57 -16.16
C LEU A 80 -6.10 -0.84 -17.65
N ASP A 81 -5.04 -1.05 -18.42
CA ASP A 81 -5.14 -1.36 -19.86
C ASP A 81 -5.94 -2.66 -20.11
N GLN A 82 -5.67 -3.71 -19.34
CA GLN A 82 -6.42 -4.97 -19.43
C GLN A 82 -7.89 -4.77 -19.00
N PHE A 83 -8.11 -3.96 -17.98
CA PHE A 83 -9.45 -3.64 -17.50
C PHE A 83 -10.26 -2.83 -18.54
N MET A 84 -9.64 -1.87 -19.22
CA MET A 84 -10.26 -1.08 -20.28
C MET A 84 -10.53 -1.93 -21.53
N GLU A 85 -9.64 -2.88 -21.86
CA GLU A 85 -9.87 -3.87 -22.92
C GLU A 85 -11.06 -4.79 -22.62
N LEU A 86 -11.24 -5.19 -21.36
CA LEU A 86 -12.40 -5.95 -20.88
C LEU A 86 -13.71 -5.16 -21.00
N ILE A 87 -13.72 -3.87 -20.66
CA ILE A 87 -14.90 -3.01 -20.80
C ILE A 87 -15.22 -2.75 -22.28
N GLY A 88 -14.21 -2.48 -23.10
CA GLY A 88 -14.38 -2.27 -24.55
C GLY A 88 -14.81 -3.52 -25.32
N LYS A 89 -14.65 -4.72 -24.73
CA LYS A 89 -15.10 -6.02 -25.25
C LYS A 89 -16.38 -6.53 -24.60
N ALA A 90 -17.11 -5.69 -23.84
CA ALA A 90 -18.44 -6.06 -23.36
C ALA A 90 -19.25 -6.60 -24.55
N PRO A 91 -19.86 -7.80 -24.43
CA PRO A 91 -20.50 -8.43 -25.58
C PRO A 91 -21.58 -7.51 -26.11
N ASP A 92 -21.60 -7.30 -27.42
CA ASP A 92 -22.72 -6.66 -28.12
C ASP A 92 -23.99 -7.43 -27.74
N GLU A 93 -24.73 -6.92 -26.74
CA GLU A 93 -26.00 -7.52 -26.37
C GLU A 93 -26.97 -7.38 -27.53
N ALA A 94 -27.37 -8.56 -28.02
CA ALA A 94 -28.57 -8.84 -28.78
C ALA A 94 -28.66 -8.19 -30.17
N LYS A 95 -28.12 -8.88 -31.18
CA LYS A 95 -28.92 -9.14 -32.39
C LYS A 95 -30.23 -9.81 -31.95
N LYS A 96 -31.24 -8.98 -31.67
CA LYS A 96 -32.62 -9.42 -31.48
C LYS A 96 -33.12 -9.99 -32.83
N PRO A 97 -33.79 -11.15 -32.84
CA PRO A 97 -34.37 -11.71 -34.06
C PRO A 97 -35.45 -10.80 -34.66
#